data_AF-A0A2T0SPG8-F1
#
_entry.id   AF-A0A2T0SPG8-F1
#
_cell.length_a   1.000
_cell.length_b   1.000
_cell.length_c   1.000
_cell.angle_alpha   90.00
_cell.angle_beta   90.00
_cell.angle_gamma   90.00
#
_symmetry.space_group_name_H-M   'P 1'
#
loop_
_entity.id
_entity.type
_entity.pdbx_description
1 polymer ?
#
loop_
_entity_poly.entity_id
_entity_poly.type
_entity_poly.pdbx_seq_one_letter_code
_entity_poly.pdbx_strand_id
1 'polypeptide(L)'
;MHRLRDGYLARTRLMALRRAGWTTQQISNATGIERANVQKIQSGRTRFVQQETERLVLAVDIAPPPGPTRHGIDPTGSRRRVQALAWMGWPAAEVAARAGTTKGTLQSELARKRRISVSLAWRVAAVYDDLWDKPGPSAAASAAARAGGFAPPAAWDDDTIDNPAARPRGLVSVAGGGES
;
A
#
# COMPACT_ATOMS: atom_id res chain seq x y z
N MET A 1 12.77 35.96 -3.62
CA MET A 1 11.93 35.67 -2.43
C MET A 1 11.09 34.43 -2.73
N HIS A 2 11.30 33.31 -2.03
CA HIS A 2 10.51 32.09 -2.26
C HIS A 2 9.19 32.19 -1.49
N ARG A 3 8.06 32.09 -2.20
CA ARG A 3 6.73 32.09 -1.60
C ARG A 3 6.48 30.75 -0.92
N LEU A 4 6.05 30.77 0.35
CA LEU A 4 5.64 29.58 1.07
C LEU A 4 4.17 29.24 0.77
N ARG A 5 3.86 27.94 0.73
CA ARG A 5 2.53 27.36 0.50
C ARG A 5 2.20 26.38 1.63
N ASP A 6 0.92 26.17 1.88
CA ASP A 6 0.48 25.07 2.74
C ASP A 6 0.96 23.74 2.13
N GLY A 7 1.62 22.90 2.94
CA GLY A 7 2.22 21.65 2.48
C GLY A 7 1.23 20.56 2.08
N TYR A 8 -0.08 20.77 2.24
CA TYR A 8 -1.11 19.77 2.03
C TYR A 8 -1.07 19.14 0.63
N LEU A 9 -1.05 19.94 -0.45
CA LEU A 9 -1.08 19.41 -1.83
C LEU A 9 0.17 18.58 -2.13
N ALA A 10 1.35 19.08 -1.73
CA ALA A 10 2.60 18.35 -1.87
C ALA A 10 2.56 17.02 -1.09
N ARG A 11 2.09 17.04 0.16
CA ARG A 11 1.97 15.84 0.99
C ARG A 11 1.03 14.80 0.37
N THR A 12 -0.16 15.23 -0.06
CA THR A 12 -1.17 14.35 -0.69
C THR A 12 -0.61 13.71 -1.96
N ARG A 13 0.07 14.48 -2.82
CA ARG A 13 0.70 13.94 -4.04
C ARG A 13 1.82 12.96 -3.72
N LEU A 14 2.67 13.27 -2.75
CA LEU A 14 3.74 12.37 -2.30
C LEU A 14 3.18 11.06 -1.74
N MET A 15 2.06 11.10 -1.02
CA MET A 15 1.36 9.90 -0.55
C MET A 15 0.79 9.09 -1.73
N ALA A 16 0.17 9.76 -2.71
CA ALA A 16 -0.34 9.09 -3.91
C ALA A 16 0.78 8.39 -4.71
N LEU A 17 1.95 9.02 -4.88
CA LEU A 17 3.12 8.40 -5.51
C LEU A 17 3.61 7.18 -4.71
N ARG A 18 3.61 7.25 -3.37
CA ARG A 18 3.96 6.10 -2.51
C ARG A 18 2.97 4.95 -2.68
N ARG A 19 1.67 5.23 -2.76
CA ARG A 19 0.62 4.24 -3.04
C ARG A 19 0.79 3.61 -4.42
N ALA A 20 1.22 4.41 -5.40
CA ALA A 20 1.64 3.93 -6.73
C ALA A 20 2.98 3.16 -6.73
N GLY A 21 3.59 2.91 -5.57
CA GLY A 21 4.79 2.09 -5.42
C GLY A 21 6.11 2.84 -5.60
N TRP A 22 6.09 4.16 -5.81
CA TRP A 22 7.31 4.96 -5.92
C TRP A 22 8.08 4.95 -4.60
N THR A 23 9.38 4.76 -4.65
CA THR A 23 10.25 4.96 -3.47
C THR A 23 10.55 6.43 -3.25
N THR A 24 10.86 6.82 -2.00
CA THR A 24 11.34 8.17 -1.71
C THR A 24 12.59 8.52 -2.53
N GLN A 25 13.42 7.53 -2.87
CA GLN A 25 14.55 7.75 -3.77
C GLN A 25 14.12 8.05 -5.21
N GLN A 26 13.14 7.33 -5.75
CA GLN A 26 12.63 7.60 -7.10
C GLN A 26 11.93 8.96 -7.17
N ILE A 27 11.17 9.33 -6.14
CA ILE A 27 10.56 10.65 -6.03
C ILE A 27 11.65 11.73 -5.98
N SER A 28 12.68 11.54 -5.16
CA SER A 28 13.83 12.45 -5.07
C SER A 28 14.51 12.62 -6.42
N ASN A 29 14.78 11.52 -7.13
CA ASN A 29 15.38 11.56 -8.47
C ASN A 29 14.49 12.28 -9.49
N ALA A 30 13.17 12.06 -9.46
CA ALA A 30 12.23 12.66 -10.42
C ALA A 30 11.94 14.14 -10.15
N THR A 31 12.02 14.57 -8.89
CA THR A 31 11.72 15.95 -8.50
C THR A 31 12.95 16.83 -8.30
N GLY A 32 14.14 16.22 -8.14
CA GLY A 32 15.34 16.91 -7.68
C GLY A 32 15.33 17.31 -6.20
N ILE A 33 14.27 16.97 -5.45
CA ILE A 33 14.14 17.29 -4.03
C ILE A 33 14.92 16.28 -3.20
N GLU A 34 15.69 16.73 -2.21
CA GLU A 34 16.41 15.84 -1.31
C GLU A 34 15.49 14.86 -0.58
N ARG A 35 15.93 13.60 -0.47
CA ARG A 35 15.19 12.50 0.18
C ARG A 35 14.70 12.86 1.59
N ALA A 36 15.54 13.55 2.37
CA ALA A 36 15.21 13.98 3.73
C ALA A 36 14.04 14.99 3.75
N ASN A 37 13.98 15.89 2.76
CA ASN A 37 12.88 16.84 2.63
C ASN A 37 11.60 16.17 2.15
N VAL A 38 11.68 15.22 1.21
CA VAL A 38 10.53 14.40 0.83
C VAL A 38 9.91 13.69 2.06
N GLN A 39 10.74 13.11 2.94
CA GLN A 39 10.27 12.47 4.18
C GLN A 39 9.65 13.45 5.18
N LYS A 40 10.23 14.64 5.34
CA LYS A 40 9.68 15.69 6.23
C LYS A 40 8.29 16.15 5.78
N ILE A 41 8.11 16.33 4.46
CA ILE A 41 6.81 16.72 3.88
C ILE A 41 5.80 15.58 4.05
N GLN A 42 6.18 14.33 3.73
CA GLN A 42 5.32 13.15 3.89
C GLN A 42 4.84 12.94 5.33
N SER A 43 5.76 13.04 6.28
CA SER A 43 5.46 12.86 7.71
C SER A 43 4.64 14.01 8.31
N GLY A 44 4.42 15.09 7.57
CA GLY A 44 3.70 16.28 8.07
C GLY A 44 4.51 17.09 9.09
N ARG A 45 5.81 16.78 9.29
CA ARG A 45 6.71 17.57 10.14
C ARG A 45 6.93 18.99 9.62
N THR A 46 6.58 19.23 8.37
CA THR A 46 6.66 20.52 7.70
C THR A 46 5.25 20.99 7.34
N ARG A 47 4.80 22.08 7.97
CA ARG A 47 3.50 22.70 7.69
C ARG A 47 3.50 23.49 6.37
N PHE A 48 4.62 24.13 6.04
CA PHE A 48 4.75 24.97 4.85
C PHE A 48 5.89 24.50 3.96
N VAL A 49 5.64 24.43 2.65
CA VAL A 49 6.64 24.09 1.64
C VAL A 49 6.93 25.29 0.76
N GLN A 50 8.09 25.32 0.10
CA GLN A 50 8.34 26.31 -0.93
C GLN A 50 7.41 26.06 -2.12
N GLN A 51 6.93 27.13 -2.76
CA GLN A 51 6.08 27.04 -3.96
C GLN A 51 6.72 26.19 -5.06
N GLU A 52 8.04 26.29 -5.23
CA GLU A 52 8.78 25.47 -6.19
C GLU A 52 8.72 23.98 -5.84
N THR A 53 8.87 23.63 -4.55
CA THR A 53 8.75 22.25 -4.07
C THR A 53 7.35 21.69 -4.32
N GLU A 54 6.30 22.45 -4.02
CA GLU A 54 4.92 22.05 -4.31
C GLU A 54 4.72 21.79 -5.80
N ARG A 55 5.19 22.70 -6.66
CA ARG A 55 5.09 22.57 -8.12
C ARG A 55 5.83 21.34 -8.65
N LEU A 56 7.07 21.11 -8.22
CA LEU A 56 7.89 19.96 -8.66
C LEU A 56 7.27 18.63 -8.26
N VAL A 57 6.72 18.55 -7.04
CA VAL A 57 6.01 17.35 -6.57
C VAL A 57 4.74 17.09 -7.39
N LEU A 58 3.96 18.14 -7.66
CA LEU A 58 2.72 18.04 -8.43
C LEU A 58 2.95 17.66 -9.90
N ALA A 59 4.11 18.00 -10.46
CA ALA A 59 4.50 17.68 -11.83
C ALA A 59 4.83 16.19 -12.05
N VAL A 60 5.08 15.40 -10.99
CA VAL A 60 5.35 13.96 -11.15
C VAL A 60 4.04 13.21 -11.31
N ASP A 61 3.87 12.52 -12.43
CA ASP A 61 2.69 11.70 -12.70
C ASP A 61 2.57 10.49 -11.78
N ILE A 62 1.34 10.19 -11.37
CA ILE A 62 1.01 8.99 -10.61
C ILE A 62 0.93 7.82 -11.61
N ALA A 63 2.09 7.32 -11.99
CA ALA A 63 2.27 6.16 -12.88
C ALA A 63 3.05 5.05 -12.16
N PRO A 64 3.17 3.84 -12.70
CA PRO A 64 4.16 2.88 -12.21
C PRO A 64 5.55 3.52 -12.19
N PRO A 65 6.35 3.31 -11.13
CA PRO A 65 7.63 3.98 -11.03
C PRO A 65 8.60 3.52 -12.12
N PRO A 66 9.44 4.42 -12.66
CA PRO A 66 10.40 4.09 -13.69
C PRO A 66 11.44 3.12 -13.13
N GLY A 67 11.39 1.89 -13.63
CA GLY A 67 12.38 0.85 -13.40
C GLY A 67 12.17 -0.01 -12.15
N PRO A 68 12.66 -1.26 -12.15
CA PRO A 68 12.69 -2.10 -10.97
C PRO A 68 13.55 -1.41 -9.90
N THR A 69 13.01 -1.22 -8.70
CA THR A 69 13.86 -0.86 -7.58
C THR A 69 14.79 -2.04 -7.33
N ARG A 70 16.12 -1.83 -7.37
CA ARG A 70 17.12 -2.88 -7.09
C ARG A 70 16.88 -3.63 -5.78
N HIS A 71 16.07 -3.05 -4.89
CA HIS A 71 15.78 -3.60 -3.58
C HIS A 71 14.38 -4.23 -3.49
N GLY A 72 13.40 -4.00 -4.37
CA GLY A 72 12.01 -4.40 -4.10
C GLY A 72 11.41 -3.65 -2.90
N ILE A 73 10.20 -3.99 -2.46
CA ILE A 73 9.54 -3.34 -1.30
C ILE A 73 9.00 -4.37 -0.29
N ASP A 74 8.71 -3.92 0.92
CA ASP A 74 8.11 -4.75 1.96
C ASP A 74 6.72 -5.25 1.51
N PRO A 75 6.45 -6.57 1.53
CA PRO A 75 5.18 -7.14 1.08
C PRO A 75 4.01 -6.92 2.05
N THR A 76 4.21 -6.33 3.22
CA THR A 76 3.18 -6.19 4.26
C THR A 76 1.93 -5.48 3.75
N GLY A 77 2.09 -4.41 2.97
CA GLY A 77 0.98 -3.72 2.34
C GLY A 77 0.19 -4.61 1.37
N SER A 78 0.88 -5.38 0.53
CA SER A 78 0.25 -6.31 -0.41
C SER A 78 -0.42 -7.49 0.31
N ARG A 79 0.18 -8.02 1.39
CA ARG A 79 -0.45 -9.06 2.23
C ARG A 79 -1.79 -8.59 2.78
N ARG A 80 -1.81 -7.40 3.40
CA ARG A 80 -3.01 -6.84 4.04
C ARG A 80 -4.13 -6.62 3.02
N ARG A 81 -3.80 -6.09 1.84
CA ARG A 81 -4.77 -5.93 0.73
C ARG A 81 -5.35 -7.27 0.28
N VAL A 82 -4.52 -8.29 0.06
CA VAL A 82 -4.99 -9.64 -0.32
C VAL A 82 -5.85 -10.27 0.78
N GLN A 83 -5.47 -10.11 2.05
CA GLN A 83 -6.23 -10.61 3.21
C GLN A 83 -7.59 -9.92 3.35
N ALA A 84 -7.63 -8.59 3.15
CA ALA A 84 -8.86 -7.81 3.18
C ALA A 84 -9.80 -8.19 2.03
N LEU A 85 -9.27 -8.41 0.82
CA LEU A 85 -10.04 -8.94 -0.31
C LEU A 85 -10.58 -10.35 -0.01
N ALA A 86 -9.78 -11.22 0.60
CA ALA A 86 -10.24 -12.54 1.04
C ALA A 86 -11.38 -12.43 2.06
N TRP A 87 -11.28 -11.48 3.00
CA TRP A 87 -12.36 -11.17 3.95
C TRP A 87 -13.65 -10.76 3.25
N MET A 88 -13.54 -9.98 2.17
CA MET A 88 -14.67 -9.59 1.31
C MET A 88 -15.19 -10.72 0.42
N GLY A 89 -14.53 -11.89 0.39
CA GLY A 89 -14.95 -13.06 -0.39
C GLY A 89 -14.24 -13.23 -1.74
N TRP A 90 -13.16 -12.48 -1.99
CA TRP A 90 -12.34 -12.62 -3.19
C TRP A 90 -11.23 -13.66 -2.98
N PRO A 91 -11.27 -14.82 -3.68
CA PRO A 91 -10.25 -15.84 -3.51
C PRO A 91 -8.86 -15.38 -3.99
N ALA A 92 -7.79 -15.82 -3.32
CA ALA A 92 -6.43 -15.46 -3.70
C ALA A 92 -6.06 -15.87 -5.15
N ALA A 93 -6.69 -16.92 -5.69
CA ALA A 93 -6.55 -17.29 -7.11
C ALA A 93 -7.05 -16.18 -8.05
N GLU A 94 -8.21 -15.61 -7.74
CA GLU A 94 -8.84 -14.57 -8.52
C GLU A 94 -8.04 -13.26 -8.45
N VAL A 95 -7.58 -12.91 -7.24
CA VAL A 95 -6.71 -11.75 -7.04
C VAL A 95 -5.40 -11.91 -7.81
N ALA A 96 -4.80 -13.12 -7.80
CA ALA A 96 -3.60 -13.41 -8.57
C ALA A 96 -3.84 -13.29 -10.09
N ALA A 97 -4.94 -13.84 -10.59
CA ALA A 97 -5.29 -13.79 -12.00
C ALA A 97 -5.45 -12.34 -12.48
N ARG A 98 -6.21 -11.51 -11.75
CA ARG A 98 -6.35 -10.07 -12.07
C ARG A 98 -5.04 -9.31 -11.95
N ALA A 99 -4.20 -9.69 -10.99
CA ALA A 99 -2.87 -9.12 -10.86
C ALA A 99 -1.88 -9.64 -11.92
N GLY A 100 -2.29 -10.51 -12.87
CA GLY A 100 -1.42 -11.04 -13.92
C GLY A 100 -0.33 -11.97 -13.39
N THR A 101 -0.64 -12.80 -12.40
CA THR A 101 0.27 -13.79 -11.82
C THR A 101 -0.49 -15.07 -11.44
N THR A 102 0.23 -16.10 -10.97
CA THR A 102 -0.41 -17.33 -10.47
C THR A 102 -0.67 -17.26 -8.97
N LYS A 103 -1.66 -18.02 -8.49
CA LYS A 103 -1.93 -18.16 -7.04
C LYS A 103 -0.68 -18.58 -6.27
N GLY A 104 0.05 -19.58 -6.78
CA GLY A 104 1.25 -20.11 -6.14
C GLY A 104 2.38 -19.08 -6.07
N THR A 105 2.59 -18.32 -7.15
CA THR A 105 3.55 -17.20 -7.16
C THR A 105 3.13 -16.13 -6.16
N LEU A 106 1.88 -15.66 -6.20
CA LEU A 106 1.39 -14.63 -5.27
C LEU A 106 1.56 -15.07 -3.81
N GLN A 107 1.17 -16.29 -3.47
CA GLN A 107 1.34 -16.84 -2.13
C GLN A 107 2.81 -16.93 -1.72
N SER A 108 3.70 -17.38 -2.59
CA SER A 108 5.13 -17.48 -2.27
C SER A 108 5.78 -16.11 -2.08
N GLU A 109 5.47 -15.14 -2.94
CA GLU A 109 5.94 -13.76 -2.85
C GLU A 109 5.50 -13.10 -1.54
N LEU A 110 4.22 -13.27 -1.19
CA LEU A 110 3.67 -12.66 0.01
C LEU A 110 4.09 -13.39 1.28
N ALA A 111 4.07 -14.72 1.33
CA ALA A 111 4.33 -15.45 2.58
C ALA A 111 5.82 -15.55 2.93
N ARG A 112 6.70 -15.76 1.94
CA ARG A 112 8.09 -16.18 2.20
C ARG A 112 9.12 -15.08 1.99
N LYS A 113 8.85 -14.09 1.13
CA LYS A 113 9.86 -13.09 0.80
C LYS A 113 9.86 -11.93 1.77
N ARG A 114 11.05 -11.42 2.05
CA ARG A 114 11.24 -10.15 2.78
C ARG A 114 10.93 -8.94 1.90
N ARG A 115 11.07 -9.09 0.57
CA ARG A 115 10.85 -8.02 -0.41
C ARG A 115 10.23 -8.60 -1.68
N ILE A 116 9.29 -7.86 -2.25
CA ILE A 116 8.62 -8.18 -3.52
C ILE A 116 8.91 -7.11 -4.58
N SER A 117 8.72 -7.45 -5.85
CA SER A 117 8.88 -6.46 -6.92
C SER A 117 7.83 -5.35 -6.77
N VAL A 118 8.23 -4.12 -7.12
CA VAL A 118 7.32 -2.97 -7.12
C VAL A 118 6.16 -3.18 -8.10
N SER A 119 6.44 -3.80 -9.25
CA SER A 119 5.42 -4.15 -10.24
C SER A 119 4.35 -5.09 -9.67
N LEU A 120 4.73 -6.11 -8.89
CA LEU A 120 3.74 -6.98 -8.25
C LEU A 120 2.94 -6.22 -7.19
N ALA A 121 3.59 -5.43 -6.35
CA ALA A 121 2.91 -4.65 -5.33
C ALA A 121 1.89 -3.67 -5.93
N TRP A 122 2.26 -3.00 -7.03
CA TRP A 122 1.40 -2.08 -7.76
C TRP A 122 0.19 -2.78 -8.38
N ARG A 123 0.39 -3.94 -9.03
CA ARG A 123 -0.72 -4.74 -9.58
C ARG A 123 -1.67 -5.22 -8.48
N VAL A 124 -1.16 -5.63 -7.32
CA VAL A 124 -2.00 -6.00 -6.17
C VAL A 124 -2.77 -4.79 -5.62
N ALA A 125 -2.14 -3.61 -5.57
CA ALA A 125 -2.81 -2.38 -5.15
C ALA A 125 -3.94 -2.00 -6.11
N ALA A 126 -3.71 -2.05 -7.42
CA ALA A 126 -4.75 -1.78 -8.42
C ALA A 126 -5.94 -2.75 -8.28
N VAL A 127 -5.68 -4.05 -8.11
CA VAL A 127 -6.75 -5.04 -7.89
C VAL A 127 -7.51 -4.77 -6.59
N TYR A 128 -6.84 -4.27 -5.55
CA TYR A 128 -7.51 -3.88 -4.32
C TYR A 128 -8.41 -2.66 -4.53
N ASP A 129 -7.88 -1.60 -5.15
CA ASP A 129 -8.62 -0.36 -5.43
C ASP A 129 -9.87 -0.63 -6.29
N ASP A 130 -9.83 -1.64 -7.16
CA ASP A 130 -10.97 -2.05 -7.98
C ASP A 130 -12.04 -2.86 -7.23
N LEU A 131 -11.68 -3.55 -6.14
CA LEU A 131 -12.52 -4.60 -5.53
C LEU A 131 -12.86 -4.38 -4.06
N TRP A 132 -12.21 -3.44 -3.36
CA TRP A 132 -12.30 -3.31 -1.90
C TRP A 132 -13.72 -3.04 -1.38
N ASP A 133 -14.59 -2.42 -2.18
CA ASP A 133 -15.98 -2.09 -1.86
C ASP A 133 -16.99 -3.09 -2.44
N LYS A 134 -16.52 -4.11 -3.16
CA LYS A 134 -17.36 -5.10 -3.83
C LYS A 134 -17.33 -6.44 -3.10
N PRO A 135 -18.49 -7.08 -2.87
CA PRO A 135 -18.52 -8.44 -2.35
C PRO A 135 -17.90 -9.39 -3.37
N GLY A 136 -17.00 -10.24 -2.91
CA GLY A 136 -16.39 -11.29 -3.72
C GLY A 136 -17.31 -12.50 -3.87
N PRO A 137 -17.07 -13.34 -4.88
CA PRO A 137 -18.00 -14.40 -5.28
C PRO A 137 -18.03 -15.60 -4.33
N SER A 138 -17.15 -15.66 -3.32
CA SER A 138 -16.97 -16.85 -2.48
C SER A 138 -17.22 -16.58 -1.00
N ALA A 139 -18.38 -17.02 -0.51
CA ALA A 139 -18.71 -17.02 0.91
C ALA A 139 -17.73 -17.90 1.72
N ALA A 140 -17.28 -19.02 1.15
CA ALA A 140 -16.29 -19.89 1.77
C ALA A 140 -14.93 -19.20 1.98
N ALA A 141 -14.46 -18.42 0.99
CA ALA A 141 -13.24 -17.63 1.13
C ALA A 141 -13.38 -16.56 2.23
N SER A 142 -14.53 -15.89 2.28
CA SER A 142 -14.84 -14.91 3.33
C SER A 142 -14.85 -15.55 4.72
N ALA A 143 -15.54 -16.68 4.88
CA ALA A 143 -15.60 -17.42 6.14
C ALA A 143 -14.21 -17.87 6.62
N ALA A 144 -13.40 -18.43 5.72
CA ALA A 144 -12.03 -18.85 6.04
C ALA A 144 -11.15 -17.65 6.43
N ALA A 145 -11.25 -16.52 5.74
CA ALA A 145 -10.50 -15.31 6.07
C ALA A 145 -10.90 -14.73 7.44
N ARG A 146 -12.20 -14.72 7.75
CA ARG A 146 -12.74 -14.30 9.05
C ARG A 146 -12.24 -15.21 10.17
N ALA A 147 -12.34 -16.54 10.00
CA ALA A 147 -11.84 -17.52 10.95
C ALA A 147 -10.32 -17.41 11.17
N GLY A 148 -9.58 -17.06 10.11
CA GLY A 148 -8.14 -16.80 10.16
C GLY A 148 -7.74 -15.44 10.77
N GLY A 149 -8.70 -14.65 11.27
CA GLY A 149 -8.43 -13.36 11.91
C GLY A 149 -7.98 -12.26 10.96
N PHE A 150 -8.28 -12.37 9.66
CA PHE A 150 -7.93 -11.33 8.70
C PHE A 150 -8.79 -10.08 8.90
N ALA A 151 -8.15 -8.91 8.77
CA ALA A 151 -8.84 -7.64 8.92
C ALA A 151 -9.62 -7.27 7.64
N PRO A 152 -10.83 -6.70 7.76
CA PRO A 152 -11.55 -6.14 6.62
C PRO A 152 -10.83 -4.88 6.07
N PRO A 153 -11.18 -4.44 4.84
CA PRO A 153 -10.68 -3.19 4.26
C PRO A 153 -10.76 -2.00 5.23
N ALA A 154 -11.92 -1.77 5.85
CA ALA A 154 -12.18 -0.65 6.75
C ALA A 154 -11.35 -0.66 8.05
N ALA A 155 -10.74 -1.80 8.41
CA ALA A 155 -9.86 -1.89 9.57
C ALA A 155 -8.48 -1.29 9.30
N TRP A 156 -8.11 -1.07 8.03
CA TRP A 156 -6.88 -0.41 7.65
C TRP A 156 -7.11 1.05 7.32
N ASP A 157 -6.14 1.88 7.72
CA ASP A 157 -6.05 3.26 7.25
C ASP A 157 -5.24 3.28 5.96
N ASP A 158 -5.75 3.90 4.89
CA ASP A 158 -5.11 3.96 3.58
C ASP A 158 -3.68 4.53 3.63
N ASP A 159 -3.38 5.38 4.61
CA ASP A 159 -2.04 5.96 4.79
C ASP A 159 -1.08 5.06 5.56
N THR A 160 -1.59 4.05 6.27
CA THR A 160 -0.78 3.20 7.17
C THR A 160 -0.77 1.72 6.77
N ILE A 161 -1.61 1.31 5.82
CA ILE A 161 -1.69 -0.08 5.35
C ILE A 161 -0.33 -0.64 4.90
N ASP A 162 0.57 0.22 4.39
CA ASP A 162 1.91 -0.15 3.94
C ASP A 162 2.99 -0.10 5.04
N ASN A 163 2.67 0.44 6.23
CA ASN A 163 3.59 0.52 7.36
C ASN A 163 3.59 -0.81 8.14
N PRO A 164 4.72 -1.54 8.23
CA PRO A 164 4.79 -2.80 8.95
C PRO A 164 4.44 -2.68 10.44
N ALA A 165 4.69 -1.51 11.04
CA ALA A 165 4.38 -1.24 12.44
C ALA A 165 2.89 -0.92 12.68
N ALA A 166 2.11 -0.60 11.65
CA ALA A 166 0.68 -0.31 11.79
C ALA A 166 -0.10 -1.54 12.27
N ARG A 167 -1.22 -1.29 12.94
CA ARG A 167 -2.15 -2.32 13.45
C ARG A 167 -3.55 -2.04 12.91
N PRO A 168 -4.32 -3.09 12.58
CA PRO A 168 -5.70 -2.92 12.13
C PRO A 168 -6.58 -2.46 13.30
N ARG A 169 -7.57 -1.61 13.02
CA ARG A 169 -8.53 -1.10 14.01
C ARG A 169 -9.68 -2.10 14.19
N GLY A 170 -10.12 -2.29 15.44
CA GLY A 170 -11.35 -3.02 15.74
C GLY A 170 -11.29 -4.55 15.59
N LEU A 171 -10.11 -5.15 15.46
CA LEU A 171 -9.98 -6.60 15.57
C LEU A 171 -10.04 -7.00 17.05
N VAL A 172 -11.09 -7.74 17.42
CA VAL A 172 -11.10 -8.46 18.70
C VAL A 172 -10.15 -9.65 18.55
N SER A 173 -9.12 -9.72 19.37
CA SER A 173 -8.24 -10.89 19.40
C SER A 173 -9.11 -12.08 19.81
N VAL A 174 -9.32 -13.02 18.90
CA VAL A 174 -9.90 -14.32 19.26
C VAL A 174 -8.81 -15.04 20.04
N ALA A 175 -8.75 -14.78 21.34
CA ALA A 175 -7.96 -15.60 22.25
C ALA A 175 -8.55 -17.01 22.15
N GLY A 176 -7.83 -17.89 21.48
CA GLY A 176 -8.17 -19.30 21.41
C GLY A 176 -8.14 -19.85 22.83
N GLY A 177 -9.34 -20.12 23.36
CA GLY A 177 -9.52 -21.02 24.48
C GLY A 177 -8.98 -22.40 24.11
N GLY A 178 -8.11 -22.89 24.98
CA GLY A 178 -7.48 -24.21 24.90
C GLY A 178 -6.99 -24.60 26.28
N GLU A 179 -7.88 -24.54 27.27
CA GLU A 179 -7.76 -25.31 28.51
C GLU A 179 -8.73 -26.47 28.42
N SER A 180 -8.17 -27.67 28.21
CA SER A 180 -8.53 -28.98 28.81
C SER A 180 -7.75 -30.07 28.08
#